data_AF-A0A842QPX0-F1
#
_entry.id   AF-A0A842QPX0-F1
#
_cell.length_a   1.000
_cell.length_b   1.000
_cell.length_c   1.000
_cell.angle_alpha   90.00
_cell.angle_beta   90.00
_cell.angle_gamma   90.00
#
_symmetry.space_group_name_H-M   'P 1'
#
loop_
_entity.id
_entity.type
_entity.pdbx_description
1 polymer ?
#
loop_
_entity_poly.entity_id
_entity_poly.type
_entity_poly.pdbx_seq_one_letter_code
_entity_poly.pdbx_strand_id
1 'polypeptide(L)' 'MKFECKKCHYAMEKEKVPGRCPYCGGENTMGKASSAQDILEQVEKERKD' A
#
# COMPACT_ATOMS: atom_id res chain seq x y z
N MET A 1 -7.99 7.16 2.03
CA MET A 1 -6.96 6.14 2.35
C MET A 1 -6.13 5.90 1.10
N LYS A 2 -4.80 5.78 1.22
CA LYS A 2 -3.95 5.44 0.08
C LYS A 2 -3.87 3.93 -0.08
N PHE A 3 -4.07 3.47 -1.31
CA PHE A 3 -3.96 2.08 -1.69
C PHE A 3 -2.91 1.93 -2.78
N GLU A 4 -2.15 0.84 -2.72
CA GLU A 4 -1.17 0.48 -3.72
C GLU A 4 -1.46 -0.93 -4.24
N CYS A 5 -1.41 -1.09 -5.56
CA CYS A 5 -1.43 -2.40 -6.18
C CYS A 5 -0.09 -3.11 -5.98
N LYS A 6 -0.06 -4.24 -5.27
CA LYS A 6 1.15 -5.03 -5.06
C LYS A 6 1.73 -5.68 -6.33
N LYS A 7 0.97 -5.66 -7.44
CA LYS A 7 1.38 -6.25 -8.72
C LYS A 7 2.03 -5.23 -9.66
N CYS A 8 1.49 -4.01 -9.72
CA CYS A 8 1.94 -2.99 -10.68
C CYS A 8 2.36 -1.67 -10.02
N HIS A 9 2.33 -1.60 -8.69
CA HIS A 9 2.66 -0.43 -7.87
C HIS A 9 1.83 0.82 -8.19
N TYR A 10 0.68 0.66 -8.87
CA TYR A 10 -0.25 1.77 -9.06
C TYR A 10 -0.82 2.20 -7.71
N ALA A 11 -0.53 3.45 -7.34
CA ALA A 11 -1.01 4.08 -6.11
C ALA A 11 -2.24 4.96 -6.40
N MET A 12 -3.26 4.87 -5.55
CA MET A 12 -4.47 5.68 -5.66
C MET A 12 -5.06 5.98 -4.29
N GLU A 13 -5.81 7.08 -4.20
CA GLU A 13 -6.48 7.48 -2.97
C GLU A 13 -7.99 7.26 -3.09
N LYS A 14 -8.56 6.43 -2.21
CA LYS A 14 -9.99 6.12 -2.14
C LYS A 14 -10.47 5.96 -0.70
N GLU A 15 -11.78 6.00 -0.49
CA GLU A 15 -12.40 5.73 0.80
C GLU A 15 -12.53 4.22 1.09
N LYS A 16 -12.72 3.39 0.06
CA LYS A 16 -12.86 1.93 0.17
C LYS A 16 -11.79 1.19 -0.63
N VAL A 17 -11.36 0.03 -0.11
CA VAL A 17 -10.46 -0.90 -0.82
C VAL A 17 -11.10 -1.33 -2.13
N PRO A 18 -10.48 -1.08 -3.28
CA PRO A 18 -10.94 -1.62 -4.55
C PRO A 18 -10.60 -3.11 -4.66
N GLY A 19 -11.58 -3.95 -5.01
CA GLY A 19 -11.38 -5.40 -5.20
C GLY A 19 -10.52 -5.76 -6.42
N ARG A 20 -10.37 -4.84 -7.37
CA ARG A 20 -9.54 -5.00 -8.58
C ARG A 20 -8.72 -3.74 -8.84
N CYS A 21 -7.46 -3.93 -9.24
CA CYS A 21 -6.61 -2.82 -9.69
C CYS A 21 -7.15 -2.26 -11.02
N PRO A 22 -7.44 -0.93 -11.11
CA PRO A 22 -7.94 -0.33 -12.34
C PRO A 22 -6.88 -0.21 -13.44
N TYR A 23 -5.60 -0.33 -13.11
CA TYR A 23 -4.50 -0.19 -14.06
C TYR A 23 -4.11 -1.51 -14.71
N CYS A 24 -3.83 -2.54 -13.90
CA CYS A 24 -3.36 -3.84 -14.40
C CYS A 24 -4.45 -4.93 -14.42
N GLY A 25 -5.66 -4.64 -13.92
CA GLY A 25 -6.77 -5.60 -13.86
C GLY A 25 -6.64 -6.69 -12.80
N GLY A 26 -5.59 -6.68 -11.96
CA GLY A 26 -5.36 -7.71 -10.95
C GLY A 26 -6.40 -7.69 -9.82
N GLU A 27 -7.06 -8.82 -9.57
CA GLU A 27 -8.01 -9.00 -8.46
C GLU A 27 -7.29 -9.27 -7.13
N ASN A 28 -7.83 -8.73 -6.04
CA ASN A 28 -7.27 -8.84 -4.67
C ASN A 28 -5.79 -8.39 -4.57
N THR A 29 -5.33 -7.53 -5.49
CA THR A 29 -3.93 -7.04 -5.49
C THR A 29 -3.75 -5.72 -4.74
N MET A 30 -4.84 -5.07 -4.32
CA MET A 30 -4.82 -3.73 -3.73
C MET A 30 -4.67 -3.82 -2.21
N GLY A 31 -3.58 -3.25 -1.69
CA GLY A 31 -3.31 -3.14 -0.25
C GLY A 31 -3.29 -1.68 0.20
N LYS A 32 -3.34 -1.42 1.51
CA LYS A 32 -3.00 -0.08 2.03
C LYS A 32 -1.55 0.24 1.68
N ALA A 33 -1.31 1.44 1.16
CA ALA A 33 0.05 1.91 0.94
C ALA A 33 0.65 2.31 2.29
N SER A 34 1.80 1.76 2.64
CA SER A 34 2.58 2.25 3.77
C SER A 34 3.17 3.62 3.40
N SER A 35 3.03 4.59 4.30
CA SER A 35 3.65 5.90 4.12
C SER A 35 5.15 5.79 4.40
N ALA A 36 5.97 6.67 3.81
CA ALA A 36 7.41 6.72 4.08
C ALA A 36 7.70 6.86 5.59
N GLN A 37 6.83 7.58 6.31
CA GLN A 37 6.88 7.75 7.76
C GLN A 37 6.69 6.42 8.51
N ASP A 38 5.77 5.58 8.06
CA ASP A 38 5.45 4.27 8.66
C ASP A 38 6.64 3.31 8.53
N ILE A 39 7.32 3.37 7.39
CA ILE A 39 8.52 2.57 7.10
C ILE A 39 9.69 3.02 7.98
N LEU A 40 9.88 4.34 8.13
CA LEU A 40 10.94 4.89 8.99
C LEU A 40 10.73 4.49 10.46
N GLU A 41 9.49 4.59 10.96
CA GLU A 41 9.16 4.21 12.34
C GLU A 41 9.40 2.72 12.61
N GLN A 42 9.09 1.84 11.65
CA GLN A 42 9.36 0.41 11.77
C GLN A 42 10.87 0.12 11.88
N VAL A 43 11.69 0.75 11.05
CA VAL A 43 13.16 0.58 11.08
C VAL A 43 13.75 1.11 12.39
N GLU A 44 13.26 2.24 12.90
CA GLU A 44 13.70 2.77 14.19
C GLU A 44 13.36 1.84 15.35
N LYS A 45 12.22 1.15 15.27
CA LYS A 45 11.78 0.19 16.29
C LYS A 45 12.59 -1.10 16.27
N GLU A 46 12.89 -1.64 15.09
CA GLU A 46 13.74 -2.84 14.94
C GLU A 46 15.19 -2.61 15.39
N ARG A 47 15.73 -1.39 15.29
CA ARG A 47 17.07 -1.06 15.77
C ARG A 47 17.19 -0.92 17.29
N LYS A 48 16.06 -0.91 18.02
CA LYS A 48 16.00 -0.69 19.47
C LYS A 48 15.81 -1.97 20.28
N ASP A 49 15.60 -3.10 19.62
CA ASP A 49 15.56 -4.46 20.19
C ASP A 49 16.92 -5.15 20.00
#